data_AF-A0A7S2S2X9-F1
#
_entry.id   AF-A0A7S2S2X9-F1
#
_cell.length_a   1.000
_cell.length_b   1.000
_cell.length_c   1.000
_cell.angle_alpha   90.00
_cell.angle_beta   90.00
_cell.angle_gamma   90.00
#
_symmetry.space_group_name_H-M   'P 1'
#
loop_
_entity.id
_entity.type
_entity.pdbx_description
1 polymer ?
#
loop_
_entity_poly.entity_id
_entity_poly.type
_entity_poly.pdbx_seq_one_letter_code
_entity_poly.pdbx_strand_id
1 'polypeptide(L)'
;ALVSSRADNSGGLSNAGTVHVFERNASGWFRVLTLHSSQPHPFDLFGGSVAVDENLIAVGAVADEEVSSTSVNHGIVTMFVRDGDTWVEQERLAPPDPEEAD
;
A
#
# COMPACT_ATOMS: atom_id res chain seq x y z
N ALA A 1 -1.53 -9.25 -12.00
CA ALA A 1 -0.24 -8.53 -12.00
C ALA A 1 -0.39 -7.25 -11.20
N LEU A 2 0.67 -6.81 -10.53
CA LEU A 2 0.70 -5.57 -9.77
C LEU A 2 1.70 -4.61 -10.41
N VAL A 3 1.33 -3.33 -10.49
CA VAL A 3 2.20 -2.26 -10.98
C VAL A 3 2.15 -1.10 -10.00
N SER A 4 3.29 -0.75 -9.41
CA SER A 4 3.38 0.35 -8.45
C SER A 4 3.68 1.68 -9.11
N SER A 5 3.03 2.72 -8.60
CA SER A 5 3.27 4.13 -8.93
C SER A 5 3.58 4.88 -7.63
N ARG A 6 4.69 4.53 -6.97
CA ARG A 6 4.98 5.00 -5.60
C ARG A 6 5.12 6.52 -5.42
N ALA A 7 5.37 7.27 -6.50
CA ALA A 7 5.44 8.73 -6.48
C ALA A 7 4.16 9.40 -7.02
N ASP A 8 3.07 8.65 -7.13
CA ASP A 8 1.77 9.18 -7.54
C ASP A 8 1.20 10.12 -6.46
N ASN A 9 0.51 11.17 -6.90
CA ASN A 9 -0.12 12.15 -6.03
C ASN A 9 -1.54 11.70 -5.64
N SER A 10 -1.64 10.55 -4.99
CA SER A 10 -2.91 9.91 -4.62
C SER A 10 -3.74 10.80 -3.70
N GLY A 11 -5.03 10.97 -3.99
CA GLY A 11 -5.93 11.79 -3.16
C GLY A 11 -5.55 13.27 -3.07
N GLY A 12 -4.66 13.77 -3.95
CA GLY A 12 -4.12 15.13 -3.88
C GLY A 12 -2.92 15.29 -2.93
N LEU A 13 -2.43 14.20 -2.33
CA LEU A 13 -1.28 14.18 -1.44
C LEU A 13 0.00 13.88 -2.23
N SER A 14 1.02 14.74 -2.08
CA SER A 14 2.29 14.59 -2.78
C SER A 14 2.94 13.24 -2.49
N ASN A 15 3.26 12.46 -3.52
CA ASN A 15 3.98 11.18 -3.39
C ASN A 15 3.36 10.19 -2.39
N ALA A 16 2.05 10.25 -2.14
CA ALA A 16 1.37 9.26 -1.30
C ALA A 16 1.42 7.85 -1.92
N GLY A 17 1.52 7.77 -3.25
CA GLY A 17 1.72 6.51 -3.97
C GLY A 17 0.43 5.71 -4.21
N THR A 18 0.47 4.85 -5.23
CA THR A 18 -0.62 3.93 -5.58
C THR A 18 -0.08 2.59 -6.10
N VAL A 19 -0.92 1.55 -6.03
CA VAL A 19 -0.66 0.25 -6.68
C VAL A 19 -1.83 -0.11 -7.58
N HIS A 20 -1.55 -0.49 -8.82
CA HIS A 20 -2.56 -0.88 -9.79
C HIS A 20 -2.61 -2.41 -9.94
N VAL A 21 -3.80 -2.96 -9.82
CA VAL A 21 -4.08 -4.39 -10.03
C VAL A 21 -4.53 -4.60 -11.47
N PHE A 22 -3.87 -5.51 -12.16
CA PHE A 22 -4.19 -5.91 -13.52
C PHE A 22 -4.56 -7.39 -13.59
N GLU A 23 -5.61 -7.70 -14.33
CA GLU A 23 -6.01 -9.06 -14.66
C GLU A 23 -5.85 -9.30 -16.15
N ARG A 24 -5.70 -10.58 -16.54
CA ARG A 24 -5.53 -10.97 -17.94
C ARG A 24 -6.72 -11.79 -18.40
N ASN A 25 -7.34 -11.38 -19.50
CA ASN A 25 -8.36 -12.16 -20.20
C ASN A 25 -7.90 -12.46 -21.65
N ALA A 26 -8.81 -12.99 -22.46
CA ALA A 26 -8.55 -13.34 -23.87
C ALA A 26 -8.07 -12.15 -24.72
N SER A 27 -8.46 -10.92 -24.37
CA SER A 27 -8.09 -9.70 -25.08
C SER A 27 -6.81 -9.04 -24.56
N GLY A 28 -6.22 -9.55 -23.46
CA GLY A 28 -4.99 -9.03 -22.88
C GLY A 28 -5.11 -8.61 -21.42
N TRP A 29 -4.20 -7.73 -20.99
CA TRP A 29 -4.18 -7.18 -19.63
C TRP A 29 -5.10 -5.96 -19.52
N PHE A 30 -5.87 -5.89 -18.43
CA PHE A 30 -6.71 -4.74 -18.11
C PHE A 30 -6.59 -4.42 -16.62
N ARG A 31 -6.61 -3.12 -16.29
CA ARG A 31 -6.56 -2.66 -14.90
C ARG A 31 -7.93 -2.86 -14.27
N VAL A 32 -8.01 -3.61 -13.18
CA VAL A 32 -9.26 -3.87 -12.45
C VAL A 32 -9.45 -2.92 -11.28
N LEU A 33 -8.36 -2.52 -10.62
CA LEU A 33 -8.43 -1.71 -9.41
C LEU A 33 -7.16 -0.89 -9.22
N THR A 34 -7.27 0.22 -8.50
CA THR A 34 -6.13 0.97 -7.94
C THR A 34 -6.26 0.93 -6.41
N LEU A 35 -5.27 0.34 -5.76
CA LEU A 35 -5.11 0.34 -4.31
C LEU A 35 -4.40 1.61 -3.86
N HIS A 36 -4.83 2.10 -2.72
CA HIS A 36 -4.26 3.21 -1.98
C HIS A 36 -4.34 2.86 -0.49
N SER A 37 -3.47 3.46 0.32
CA SER A 37 -3.56 3.37 1.77
C SER A 37 -4.84 4.03 2.28
N SER A 38 -5.51 3.44 3.28
CA SER A 38 -6.69 4.03 3.95
C SER A 38 -6.36 5.26 4.81
N GLN A 39 -5.11 5.38 5.27
CA GLN A 39 -4.59 6.56 5.97
C GLN A 39 -3.33 7.03 5.24
N PRO A 40 -3.49 7.73 4.11
CA PRO A 40 -2.35 8.22 3.34
C PRO A 40 -1.84 9.54 3.92
N HIS A 41 -0.51 9.67 4.00
CA HIS A 41 0.18 10.92 4.25
C HIS A 41 1.05 11.30 3.04
N PRO A 42 1.40 12.60 2.91
CA PRO A 42 2.38 13.01 1.91
C PRO A 42 3.70 12.25 2.11
N PHE A 43 4.27 11.79 1.00
CA PHE A 43 5.56 11.12 0.95
C PHE A 43 5.61 9.72 1.59
N ASP A 44 4.48 9.07 1.87
CA ASP A 44 4.44 7.66 2.32
C ASP A 44 5.11 6.68 1.35
N LEU A 45 5.10 7.03 0.05
CA LEU A 45 5.60 6.20 -1.03
C LEU A 45 4.95 4.81 -1.06
N PHE A 46 3.63 4.75 -0.85
CA PHE A 46 2.84 3.50 -0.93
C PHE A 46 3.07 2.80 -2.28
N GLY A 47 3.30 1.49 -2.23
CA GLY A 47 3.75 0.72 -3.40
C GLY A 47 5.26 0.69 -3.58
N GLY A 48 6.02 1.11 -2.57
CA GLY A 48 7.48 1.00 -2.53
C GLY A 48 7.98 -0.44 -2.67
N SER A 49 7.20 -1.40 -2.18
CA SER A 49 7.30 -2.83 -2.45
C SER A 49 5.90 -3.43 -2.59
N VAL A 50 5.76 -4.50 -3.38
CA VAL A 50 4.50 -5.24 -3.52
C VAL A 50 4.78 -6.74 -3.57
N ALA A 51 3.94 -7.51 -2.90
CA ALA A 51 3.89 -8.96 -3.01
C ALA A 51 2.43 -9.39 -3.18
N VAL A 52 2.23 -10.50 -3.89
CA VAL A 52 0.91 -11.12 -4.07
C VAL A 52 1.04 -12.61 -3.89
N ASP A 53 0.13 -13.18 -3.11
CA ASP A 53 -0.02 -14.62 -2.92
C ASP A 53 -1.52 -14.94 -2.88
N GLU A 54 -2.00 -15.69 -3.87
CA GLU A 54 -3.41 -16.04 -4.07
C GLU A 54 -4.40 -14.88 -3.83
N ASN A 55 -4.97 -14.82 -2.62
CA ASN A 55 -6.00 -13.88 -2.18
C ASN A 55 -5.45 -12.77 -1.27
N LEU A 56 -4.14 -12.59 -1.22
CA LEU A 56 -3.45 -11.63 -0.37
C LEU A 56 -2.50 -10.76 -1.20
N ILE A 57 -2.61 -9.45 -1.03
CA ILE A 57 -1.63 -8.47 -1.52
C ILE A 57 -1.03 -7.78 -0.30
N ALA A 58 0.29 -7.75 -0.23
CA ALA A 58 1.03 -6.94 0.73
C ALA A 58 1.64 -5.74 -0.01
N VAL A 59 1.43 -4.54 0.50
CA VAL A 59 1.99 -3.30 -0.05
C VAL A 59 2.81 -2.58 1.01
N GLY A 60 4.08 -2.32 0.71
CA GLY A 60 4.93 -1.50 1.57
C GLY A 60 4.76 -0.01 1.29
N ALA A 61 4.68 0.79 2.35
CA ALA A 61 4.90 2.23 2.35
C ALA A 61 6.18 2.48 3.16
N VAL A 62 7.23 3.00 2.51
CA VAL A 62 8.59 3.01 3.07
C VAL A 62 8.89 4.23 3.94
N ALA A 63 7.99 5.20 3.95
CA ALA A 63 8.16 6.47 4.63
C ALA A 63 6.86 6.91 5.32
N ASP A 64 6.06 5.94 5.77
CA ASP A 64 4.83 6.22 6.50
C ASP A 64 5.14 6.66 7.94
N GLU A 65 4.42 7.66 8.43
CA GLU A 65 4.63 8.26 9.74
C GLU A 65 3.58 7.82 10.78
N GLU A 66 2.78 6.79 10.50
CA GLU A 66 1.70 6.29 11.38
C GLU A 66 2.17 5.99 12.81
N VAL A 67 3.41 5.52 12.99
CA VAL A 67 3.91 5.03 14.29
C VAL A 67 4.37 6.16 15.20
N SER A 68 4.90 7.25 14.66
CA SER A 68 5.30 8.39 15.50
C SER A 68 5.50 9.66 14.67
N SER A 69 5.11 10.81 15.22
CA SER A 69 5.43 12.12 14.65
C SER A 69 6.85 12.61 14.95
N THR A 70 7.60 11.85 15.75
CA THR A 70 8.93 12.22 16.27
C THR A 70 10.07 11.41 15.66
N SER A 71 9.80 10.19 15.19
CA SER A 71 10.74 9.37 14.39
C SER A 71 10.31 9.38 12.92
N VAL A 72 11.26 9.72 12.06
CA VAL A 72 11.05 9.92 10.63
C VAL A 72 11.07 8.60 9.85
N ASN A 73 10.11 8.42 8.94
CA ASN A 73 10.05 7.36 7.93
C ASN A 73 10.04 5.92 8.47
N HIS A 74 8.98 5.55 9.19
CA HIS A 74 8.78 4.14 9.50
C HIS A 74 8.19 3.42 8.27
N GLY A 75 8.68 2.22 8.00
CA GLY A 75 8.09 1.39 6.98
C GLY A 75 6.85 0.70 7.54
N ILE A 76 5.70 0.80 6.88
CA ILE A 76 4.54 -0.04 7.18
C ILE A 76 4.27 -1.02 6.04
N VAL A 77 3.53 -2.07 6.35
CA VAL A 77 2.95 -2.98 5.35
C VAL A 77 1.43 -2.98 5.48
N THR A 78 0.75 -2.61 4.40
CA THR A 78 -0.71 -2.73 4.30
C THR A 78 -1.09 -4.02 3.60
N MET A 79 -1.96 -4.80 4.23
CA MET A 79 -2.45 -6.08 3.74
C MET A 79 -3.84 -5.91 3.13
N PHE A 80 -4.01 -6.36 1.90
CA PHE A 80 -5.30 -6.41 1.20
C PHE A 80 -5.70 -7.86 0.95
N VAL A 81 -6.94 -8.20 1.30
CA VAL A 81 -7.51 -9.53 1.06
C VAL A 81 -8.54 -9.43 -0.06
N ARG A 82 -8.54 -10.42 -0.95
CA ARG A 82 -9.53 -10.52 -2.02
C ARG A 82 -10.91 -10.82 -1.43
N ASP A 83 -11.89 -9.99 -1.78
CA ASP A 83 -13.31 -10.21 -1.50
C ASP A 83 -14.08 -10.17 -2.82
N GLY A 84 -14.40 -11.35 -3.36
CA GLY A 84 -14.95 -11.49 -4.71
C GLY A 84 -14.02 -10.91 -5.79
N ASP A 85 -14.51 -9.91 -6.51
CA ASP A 85 -13.78 -9.20 -7.57
C ASP A 85 -13.06 -7.93 -7.08
N THR A 86 -13.08 -7.65 -5.77
CA THR A 86 -12.38 -6.51 -5.16
C THR A 86 -11.28 -6.95 -4.19
N TRP A 87 -10.51 -5.98 -3.73
CA TRP A 87 -9.50 -6.12 -2.70
C TRP A 87 -9.81 -5.14 -1.58
N VAL A 88 -9.87 -5.65 -0.35
CA VAL A 88 -10.23 -4.86 0.84
C VAL A 88 -9.01 -4.77 1.74
N GLU A 89 -8.69 -3.57 2.21
CA GLU A 89 -7.66 -3.38 3.23
C GLU A 89 -8.09 -4.08 4.52
N GLN A 90 -7.28 -5.03 4.97
CA GLN A 90 -7.57 -5.89 6.12
C GLN A 90 -6.78 -5.49 7.36
N GLU A 91 -5.51 -5.09 7.18
CA GLU A 91 -4.60 -4.79 8.28
C GLU A 91 -3.46 -3.87 7.82
N ARG A 92 -2.98 -3.03 8.73
CA ARG A 92 -1.73 -2.26 8.60
C ARG A 92 -0.76 -2.73 9.68
N LEU A 93 0.39 -3.21 9.24
CA LEU A 93 1.46 -3.70 10.09
C LEU A 93 2.52 -2.62 10.22
N ALA A 94 2.57 -2.01 11.40
CA ALA A 94 3.58 -1.06 11.80
C ALA A 94 4.68 -1.74 12.63
N PRO A 95 5.93 -1.24 12.61
CA PRO A 95 6.89 -1.59 13.64
C PRO A 95 6.33 -1.19 15.03
N PRO A 96 6.75 -1.89 16.10
CA PRO A 96 6.38 -1.50 17.46
C PRO A 96 6.85 -0.07 17.74
N ASP A 97 6.07 0.66 18.54
CA ASP A 97 6.45 2.01 18.98
C ASP A 97 7.78 1.93 19.76
N PRO A 98 8.82 2.68 19.36
CA PRO A 98 10.07 2.71 20.10
C PRO A 98 9.91 3.15 21.56
N GLU A 99 8.84 3.87 21.94
CA GLU A 99 8.55 4.22 23.34
C GLU A 99 7.88 3.09 24.14
N GLU A 100 7.28 2.09 23.49
CA GLU A 100 6.69 0.90 24.15
C GLU A 100 7.69 -0.27 24.27
N ALA A 101 8.92 -0.12 23.78
CA ALA A 101 9.90 -1.20 23.67
C ALA A 101 10.81 -1.40 24.92
N ASP A 102 10.52 -0.75 26.05
CA ASP A 102 11.33 -0.81 27.30
C ASP A 102 10.83 -1.85 28.33
#